data_AF-A0A7C7TL65-F1
#
_entry.id   AF-A0A7C7TL65-F1
#
_cell.length_a   1.000
_cell.length_b   1.000
_cell.length_c   1.000
_cell.angle_alpha   90.00
_cell.angle_beta   90.00
_cell.angle_gamma   90.00
#
_symmetry.space_group_name_H-M   'P 1'
#
loop_
_entity.id
_entity.type
_entity.pdbx_description
1 polymer ?
#
loop_
_entity_poly.entity_id
_entity_poly.type
_entity_poly.pdbx_seq_one_letter_code
_entity_poly.pdbx_strand_id
1 'polypeptide(L)'
;MMDGMEPLNEIFKRIGQTSSTRSTLSDSELEELTSAEIHCDICNDKRWFVVAPEENAPASARTVIPCQCQERVWGVKSADRIRQYSDLGPLERLTFGTVELGTRDTFSEPSSFRDAYHAAQRFVTDMQGWLVLCGPSGTGKTHLAAAVGNALVEADQPVRFVSVPDLLDHLRSAFDPAVGAQYDEIFLQAIEAPVLILDDLGAQSATAWADEKLDQILTHRYNRRLPTLVTTGIPFAELGDRLRTRLGDPYFSTVVNIKAGSGMSDIRESGLEPRLAELMTFKSFTKGATGATASQKRSLSEALAAAKVFAEHPSGWLYLAGPTGVGKTHLAAAIVSESIAQGRDVMFRFVPDLLDDLRRSYGPAGGKSFDHTFSQVRDVEILVLDDFGAEASTAWAEEKLYQLIVHRHDSMMPTVFTSRSALETIGGANNRGESRYSDAIISRLSDANVVAERYLSAPDFRHRGATPRPRSSTRKSSRK
;
A
#
# COMPACT_ATOMS: atom_id res chain seq x y z
N MET A 1 46.72 36.31 -25.95
CA MET A 1 45.89 36.58 -27.14
C MET A 1 44.90 35.44 -27.30
N MET A 2 43.67 35.65 -26.85
CA MET A 2 42.45 35.15 -27.50
C MET A 2 41.31 35.93 -26.86
N ASP A 3 40.83 36.87 -27.66
CA ASP A 3 39.88 37.93 -27.39
C ASP A 3 38.45 37.44 -27.69
N GLY A 4 37.46 38.02 -26.99
CA GLY A 4 36.11 38.21 -27.54
C GLY A 4 35.08 37.08 -27.38
N MET A 5 34.48 36.95 -26.20
CA MET A 5 33.05 36.58 -26.10
C MET A 5 32.26 37.87 -25.91
N GLU A 6 31.38 38.20 -26.86
CA GLU A 6 30.48 39.37 -26.79
C GLU A 6 29.55 39.24 -25.56
N PRO A 7 29.40 40.31 -24.74
CA PRO A 7 28.46 40.29 -23.63
C PRO A 7 27.00 40.25 -24.12
N LEU A 8 26.19 39.39 -23.49
CA LEU A 8 24.78 39.07 -23.81
C LEU A 8 23.88 40.27 -24.15
N ASN A 9 24.16 41.46 -23.61
CA ASN A 9 23.39 42.68 -23.89
C ASN A 9 23.49 43.17 -25.34
N GLU A 10 24.56 42.88 -26.08
CA GLU A 10 24.67 43.26 -27.50
C GLU A 10 23.89 42.32 -28.43
N ILE A 11 23.68 41.06 -28.02
CA ILE A 11 22.88 40.07 -28.76
C ILE A 11 21.40 40.47 -28.74
N PHE A 12 20.89 40.94 -27.59
CA PHE A 12 19.51 41.41 -27.45
C PHE A 12 19.21 42.67 -28.28
N LYS A 13 20.21 43.51 -28.58
CA LYS A 13 20.04 44.69 -29.43
C LYS A 13 19.89 44.35 -30.92
N ARG A 14 20.47 43.25 -31.40
CA ARG A 14 20.38 42.83 -32.81
C ARG A 14 19.05 42.14 -33.15
N ILE A 15 18.48 41.39 -32.20
CA ILE A 15 17.20 40.68 -32.41
C ILE A 15 16.01 41.66 -32.57
N GLY A 16 16.12 42.88 -32.02
CA GLY A 16 15.08 43.91 -32.11
C GLY A 16 15.00 44.70 -33.43
N GLN A 17 15.83 44.41 -34.44
CA GLN A 17 15.89 45.21 -35.69
C GLN A 17 15.48 44.49 -36.99
N THR A 18 15.06 43.23 -36.92
CA THR A 18 14.48 42.52 -38.07
C THR A 18 13.14 41.96 -37.63
N SER A 19 12.01 42.58 -37.92
CA SER A 19 11.37 42.42 -39.22
C SER A 19 10.24 43.43 -39.38
N SER A 20 10.23 44.14 -40.50
CA SER A 20 9.12 44.95 -40.97
C SER A 20 8.48 44.25 -42.19
N THR A 21 7.20 44.57 -42.43
CA THR A 21 6.38 44.38 -43.65
C THR A 21 5.35 43.24 -43.72
N ARG A 22 4.10 43.62 -43.39
CA ARG A 22 2.81 43.52 -44.15
C ARG A 22 2.53 42.35 -45.12
N SER A 23 1.39 41.68 -44.88
CA SER A 23 0.26 41.51 -45.83
C SER A 23 -0.91 40.78 -45.14
N THR A 24 -1.95 41.49 -44.70
CA THR A 24 -3.30 41.58 -45.31
C THR A 24 -4.15 40.31 -45.26
N LEU A 25 -4.93 40.17 -44.17
CA LEU A 25 -6.37 39.93 -44.10
C LEU A 25 -6.81 40.29 -42.66
N SER A 26 -8.03 40.74 -42.45
CA SER A 26 -8.46 41.48 -41.24
C SER A 26 -8.72 40.58 -40.03
N ASP A 27 -7.76 40.57 -39.09
CA ASP A 27 -7.82 39.93 -37.77
C ASP A 27 -8.76 40.63 -36.76
N SER A 28 -9.31 41.80 -37.11
CA SER A 28 -10.05 42.65 -36.18
C SER A 28 -11.37 42.07 -35.66
N GLU A 29 -11.92 41.03 -36.30
CA GLU A 29 -13.16 40.39 -35.84
C GLU A 29 -12.93 39.08 -35.08
N LEU A 30 -11.69 38.55 -35.09
CA LEU A 30 -11.31 37.32 -34.38
C LEU A 30 -10.41 37.58 -33.16
N GLU A 31 -9.80 38.76 -33.03
CA GLU A 31 -8.96 39.14 -31.88
C GLU A 31 -9.72 39.76 -30.69
N GLU A 32 -10.98 40.17 -30.82
CA GLU A 32 -11.72 40.84 -29.73
C GLU A 32 -12.15 39.90 -28.58
N LEU A 33 -11.88 38.59 -28.65
CA LEU A 33 -12.24 37.63 -27.60
C LEU A 33 -11.05 36.88 -26.98
N THR A 34 -9.80 37.11 -27.40
CA THR A 34 -8.67 36.27 -26.94
C THR A 34 -7.36 36.96 -26.51
N SER A 35 -7.22 38.29 -26.49
CA SER A 35 -5.95 38.88 -26.04
C SER A 35 -6.06 40.28 -25.45
N ALA A 36 -6.59 40.38 -24.25
CA ALA A 36 -6.11 41.39 -23.30
C ALA A 36 -5.26 40.65 -22.26
N GLU A 37 -3.94 40.63 -22.45
CA GLU A 37 -3.02 40.32 -21.35
C GLU A 37 -3.20 41.43 -20.31
N ILE A 38 -3.95 41.14 -19.26
CA ILE A 38 -4.21 42.08 -18.18
C ILE A 38 -2.98 42.09 -17.27
N HIS A 39 -2.00 42.93 -17.63
CA HIS A 39 -0.86 43.24 -16.77
C HIS A 39 -1.33 44.09 -15.58
N CYS A 40 -0.90 43.73 -14.38
CA CYS A 40 -1.32 44.37 -13.15
C CYS A 40 -0.13 44.97 -12.38
N ASP A 41 0.08 46.27 -12.53
CA ASP A 41 1.15 47.04 -11.87
C ASP A 41 1.09 47.00 -10.33
N ILE A 42 -0.06 46.63 -9.77
CA ILE A 42 -0.28 46.59 -8.32
C ILE A 42 0.34 45.33 -7.71
N CYS A 43 0.16 44.16 -8.33
CA CYS A 43 0.76 42.90 -7.87
C CYS A 43 1.89 42.38 -8.75
N ASN A 44 2.23 43.08 -9.82
CA ASN A 44 3.19 42.65 -10.84
C ASN A 44 2.85 41.23 -11.36
N ASP A 45 1.57 41.03 -11.69
CA ASP A 45 0.96 39.76 -12.10
C ASP A 45 0.96 38.62 -11.08
N LYS A 46 1.45 38.85 -9.86
CA LYS A 46 1.40 37.86 -8.77
C LYS A 46 -0.02 37.60 -8.26
N ARG A 47 -0.97 38.50 -8.55
CA ARG A 47 -2.40 38.49 -8.23
C ARG A 47 -2.79 38.45 -6.74
N TRP A 48 -1.83 38.46 -5.79
CA TRP A 48 -2.10 38.41 -4.35
C TRP A 48 -1.01 39.12 -3.51
N PHE A 49 -1.34 39.45 -2.26
CA PHE A 49 -0.46 40.04 -1.23
C PHE A 49 -0.51 39.23 0.06
N VAL A 50 0.63 38.99 0.69
CA VAL A 50 0.68 38.49 2.08
C VAL A 50 0.68 39.69 3.00
N VAL A 51 -0.43 39.92 3.71
CA VAL A 51 -0.55 41.03 4.67
C VAL A 51 -0.11 40.53 6.03
N ALA A 52 0.85 41.26 6.63
CA ALA A 52 1.28 41.00 7.99
C ALA A 52 0.11 41.25 8.96
N PRO A 53 0.00 40.48 10.05
CA PRO A 53 -1.00 40.75 11.08
C PRO A 53 -0.82 42.16 11.68
N GLU A 54 -1.88 42.71 12.31
CA GLU A 54 -1.75 43.89 13.18
C GLU A 54 -0.64 43.67 14.23
N GLU A 55 -0.05 44.75 14.77
CA GLU A 55 1.21 44.80 15.55
C GLU A 55 1.32 43.88 16.80
N ASN A 56 0.33 43.03 17.11
CA ASN A 56 0.38 42.05 18.20
C ASN A 56 -0.20 40.65 17.85
N ALA A 57 -0.48 40.35 16.58
CA ALA A 57 -1.03 39.05 16.20
C ALA A 57 0.08 38.04 15.83
N PRO A 58 -0.11 36.73 16.13
CA PRO A 58 0.90 35.70 15.91
C PRO A 58 1.27 35.57 14.43
N ALA A 59 2.45 35.04 14.11
CA ALA A 59 2.90 34.86 12.72
C ALA A 59 1.94 34.00 11.86
N SER A 60 1.05 33.24 12.52
CA SER A 60 -0.05 32.48 11.92
C SER A 60 -1.24 33.32 11.45
N ALA A 61 -1.31 34.62 11.79
CA ALA A 61 -2.39 35.52 11.39
C ALA A 61 -2.09 36.29 10.08
N ARG A 62 -1.04 35.88 9.34
CA ARG A 62 -0.75 36.46 8.02
C ARG A 62 -1.91 36.15 7.09
N THR A 63 -2.65 37.19 6.72
CA THR A 63 -3.81 37.07 5.85
C THR A 63 -3.38 37.38 4.42
N VAL A 64 -3.63 36.47 3.50
CA VAL A 64 -3.31 36.68 2.09
C VAL A 64 -4.51 37.33 1.42
N ILE A 65 -4.33 38.55 0.92
CA ILE A 65 -5.38 39.34 0.28
C ILE A 65 -5.12 39.40 -1.22
N PRO A 66 -6.07 39.02 -2.09
CA PRO A 66 -5.91 39.13 -3.54
C PRO A 66 -5.76 40.59 -3.98
N CYS A 67 -5.04 40.78 -5.08
CA CYS A 67 -4.90 42.08 -5.71
C CYS A 67 -6.18 42.49 -6.46
N GLN A 68 -6.54 43.77 -6.39
CA GLN A 68 -7.76 44.34 -6.98
C GLN A 68 -7.86 44.13 -8.50
N CYS A 69 -6.75 43.94 -9.22
CA CYS A 69 -6.80 43.69 -10.66
C CYS A 69 -7.45 42.36 -11.06
N GLN A 70 -7.62 41.41 -10.14
CA GLN A 70 -8.39 40.19 -10.40
C GLN A 70 -9.91 40.41 -10.44
N GLU A 71 -10.44 41.49 -9.84
CA GLU A 71 -11.89 41.76 -9.86
C GLU A 71 -12.41 42.07 -11.28
N ARG A 72 -11.54 42.59 -12.15
CA ARG A 72 -11.86 42.92 -13.55
C ARG A 72 -11.85 41.71 -14.49
N VAL A 73 -11.14 40.64 -14.16
CA VAL A 73 -10.96 39.49 -15.07
C VAL A 73 -12.05 38.43 -14.88
N TRP A 74 -12.54 38.23 -13.65
CA TRP A 74 -13.25 36.98 -13.33
C TRP A 74 -14.70 37.12 -12.89
N GLY A 75 -15.20 38.28 -12.46
CA GLY A 75 -16.66 38.49 -12.30
C GLY A 75 -17.42 37.52 -11.37
N VAL A 76 -16.74 36.69 -10.56
CA VAL A 76 -17.36 35.71 -9.63
C VAL A 76 -16.96 35.97 -8.18
N LYS A 77 -17.82 35.54 -7.24
CA LYS A 77 -17.67 35.71 -5.78
C LYS A 77 -16.39 35.03 -5.25
N SER A 78 -15.86 35.54 -4.13
CA SER A 78 -14.61 35.06 -3.49
C SER A 78 -14.52 33.55 -3.26
N ALA A 79 -15.63 32.88 -2.90
CA ALA A 79 -15.64 31.44 -2.65
C ALA A 79 -15.43 30.59 -3.91
N ASP A 80 -16.00 31.00 -5.06
CA ASP A 80 -15.80 30.28 -6.34
C ASP A 80 -14.36 30.42 -6.84
N ARG A 81 -13.68 31.52 -6.46
CA ARG A 81 -12.27 31.79 -6.78
C ARG A 81 -11.31 30.88 -6.03
N ILE A 82 -11.57 30.61 -4.75
CA ILE A 82 -10.74 29.72 -3.92
C ILE A 82 -10.90 28.27 -4.40
N ARG A 83 -12.10 27.89 -4.84
CA ARG A 83 -12.37 26.57 -5.44
C ARG A 83 -11.55 26.33 -6.70
N GLN A 84 -11.55 27.26 -7.64
CA GLN A 84 -10.75 27.15 -8.87
C GLN A 84 -9.24 27.08 -8.59
N TYR A 85 -8.75 27.83 -7.60
CA TYR A 85 -7.34 27.79 -7.19
C TYR A 85 -6.95 26.46 -6.52
N SER A 86 -7.88 25.85 -5.80
CA SER A 86 -7.61 24.61 -5.06
C SER A 86 -7.32 23.40 -5.92
N ASP A 87 -7.79 23.39 -7.17
CA ASP A 87 -7.62 22.28 -8.13
C ASP A 87 -8.12 20.94 -7.57
N LEU A 88 -9.10 20.98 -6.67
CA LEU A 88 -9.71 19.80 -6.08
C LEU A 88 -10.58 19.05 -7.11
N GLY A 89 -11.17 19.76 -8.08
CA GLY A 89 -11.87 19.17 -9.23
C GLY A 89 -12.85 18.04 -8.84
N PRO A 90 -12.67 16.79 -9.32
CA PRO A 90 -13.54 15.66 -8.96
C PRO A 90 -13.56 15.28 -7.47
N LEU A 91 -12.61 15.77 -6.68
CA LEU A 91 -12.46 15.51 -5.24
C LEU A 91 -13.28 16.47 -4.36
N GLU A 92 -13.98 17.46 -4.93
CA GLU A 92 -14.88 18.36 -4.19
C GLU A 92 -15.95 17.62 -3.38
N ARG A 93 -16.33 16.41 -3.84
CA ARG A 93 -17.30 15.55 -3.14
C ARG A 93 -16.76 14.92 -1.85
N LEU A 94 -15.45 14.95 -1.61
CA LEU A 94 -14.78 14.27 -0.50
C LEU A 94 -14.60 15.23 0.67
N THR A 95 -15.58 15.31 1.57
CA THR A 95 -15.53 16.17 2.77
C THR A 95 -15.43 15.32 4.04
N PHE A 96 -15.11 15.93 5.19
CA PHE A 96 -15.11 15.21 6.47
C PHE A 96 -16.47 14.57 6.80
N GLY A 97 -17.58 15.13 6.32
CA GLY A 97 -18.92 14.54 6.47
C GLY A 97 -19.15 13.27 5.64
N THR A 98 -18.35 13.05 4.59
CA THR A 98 -18.36 11.81 3.78
C THR A 98 -17.38 10.76 4.27
N VAL A 99 -16.56 11.09 5.28
CA VAL A 99 -15.61 10.16 5.87
C VAL A 99 -16.35 9.30 6.90
N GLU A 100 -16.54 8.02 6.58
CA GLU A 100 -17.09 7.07 7.54
C GLU A 100 -16.03 6.70 8.59
N LEU A 101 -16.20 7.22 9.79
CA LEU A 101 -15.35 6.91 10.95
C LEU A 101 -15.69 5.54 11.55
N GLY A 102 -15.31 4.49 10.82
CA GLY A 102 -15.26 3.12 11.32
C GLY A 102 -16.59 2.36 11.26
N THR A 103 -16.69 1.52 10.25
CA THR A 103 -17.34 0.20 10.31
C THR A 103 -16.22 -0.87 10.19
N ARG A 104 -16.48 -2.14 10.54
CA ARG A 104 -15.50 -3.24 10.42
C ARG A 104 -15.10 -3.55 8.96
N ASP A 105 -15.67 -2.84 8.00
CA ASP A 105 -15.52 -3.05 6.55
C ASP A 105 -14.57 -2.03 5.90
N THR A 106 -13.93 -1.13 6.66
CA THR A 106 -13.02 -0.12 6.11
C THR A 106 -11.60 -0.66 5.86
N PHE A 107 -10.99 -0.25 4.75
CA PHE A 107 -9.61 -0.61 4.33
C PHE A 107 -8.48 -0.10 5.27
N SER A 108 -8.80 0.53 6.40
CA SER A 108 -7.86 1.13 7.37
C SER A 108 -8.19 0.70 8.80
N GLU A 109 -7.18 0.51 9.67
CA GLU A 109 -7.43 0.13 11.07
C GLU A 109 -8.20 1.27 11.76
N PRO A 110 -9.38 1.02 12.36
CA PRO A 110 -10.26 2.09 12.85
C PRO A 110 -9.63 3.06 13.86
N SER A 111 -8.70 2.57 14.69
CA SER A 111 -7.92 3.39 15.63
C SER A 111 -6.97 4.33 14.89
N SER A 112 -6.12 3.78 14.02
CA SER A 112 -5.13 4.55 13.24
C SER A 112 -5.76 5.55 12.29
N PHE A 113 -6.90 5.19 11.69
CA PHE A 113 -7.64 6.09 10.82
C PHE A 113 -8.31 7.21 11.61
N ARG A 114 -8.81 6.93 12.81
CA ARG A 114 -9.34 7.95 13.73
C ARG A 114 -8.26 8.92 14.18
N ASP A 115 -7.06 8.44 14.48
CA ASP A 115 -5.92 9.30 14.81
C ASP A 115 -5.55 10.21 13.63
N ALA A 116 -5.53 9.67 12.41
CA ALA A 116 -5.30 10.45 11.20
C ALA A 116 -6.41 11.47 10.93
N TYR A 117 -7.67 11.10 11.16
CA TYR A 117 -8.80 12.01 11.06
C TYR A 117 -8.68 13.16 12.06
N HIS A 118 -8.37 12.88 13.32
CA HIS A 118 -8.19 13.93 14.33
C HIS A 118 -6.97 14.82 14.03
N ALA A 119 -5.88 14.25 13.53
CA ALA A 119 -4.72 15.02 13.08
C ALA A 119 -5.08 15.94 11.89
N ALA A 120 -5.86 15.44 10.94
CA ALA A 120 -6.36 16.21 9.81
C ALA A 120 -7.28 17.36 10.27
N GLN A 121 -8.18 17.12 11.22
CA GLN A 121 -9.01 18.18 11.81
C GLN A 121 -8.17 19.25 12.52
N ARG A 122 -7.17 18.84 13.32
CA ARG A 122 -6.24 19.78 13.98
C ARG A 122 -5.45 20.60 12.98
N PHE A 123 -5.03 20.01 11.88
CA PHE A 123 -4.31 20.73 10.83
C PHE A 123 -5.18 21.84 10.22
N VAL A 124 -6.48 21.61 10.02
CA VAL A 124 -7.44 22.63 9.56
C VAL A 124 -7.63 23.74 10.59
N THR A 125 -7.66 23.43 11.89
CA THR A 125 -7.85 24.46 12.93
C THR A 125 -6.60 25.30 13.18
N ASP A 126 -5.44 24.64 13.23
CA ASP A 126 -4.19 25.28 13.66
C ASP A 126 -3.47 25.95 12.48
N MET A 127 -3.65 25.42 11.27
CA MET A 127 -3.01 25.83 10.02
C MET A 127 -1.50 26.07 10.17
N GLN A 128 -0.85 25.20 10.94
CA GLN A 128 0.56 25.30 11.30
C GLN A 128 1.21 23.93 11.21
N GLY A 129 2.52 23.96 10.92
CA GLY A 129 3.29 22.74 10.81
C GLY A 129 2.97 21.94 9.55
N TRP A 130 3.52 20.73 9.52
CA TRP A 130 3.30 19.76 8.46
C TRP A 130 2.51 18.57 8.99
N LEU A 131 1.64 18.03 8.15
CA LEU A 131 0.93 16.78 8.40
C LEU A 131 1.34 15.77 7.35
N VAL A 132 1.89 14.64 7.78
CA VAL A 132 2.31 13.56 6.88
C VAL A 132 1.44 12.34 7.16
N LEU A 133 0.62 11.95 6.18
CA LEU A 133 -0.21 10.76 6.24
C LEU A 133 0.49 9.63 5.47
N CYS A 134 0.97 8.63 6.19
CA CYS A 134 1.61 7.44 5.61
C CYS A 134 0.66 6.24 5.69
N GLY A 135 0.77 5.31 4.75
CA GLY A 135 0.07 4.03 4.85
C GLY A 135 -0.19 3.36 3.49
N PRO A 136 -0.56 2.07 3.47
CA PRO A 136 -0.81 1.32 2.24
C PRO A 136 -1.87 1.97 1.33
N SER A 137 -1.89 1.63 0.04
CA SER A 137 -2.94 2.12 -0.87
C SER A 137 -4.34 1.73 -0.37
N GLY A 138 -5.35 2.56 -0.66
CA GLY A 138 -6.73 2.29 -0.26
C GLY A 138 -7.09 2.65 1.19
N THR A 139 -6.15 3.06 2.05
CA THR A 139 -6.44 3.42 3.46
C THR A 139 -7.11 4.78 3.67
N GLY A 140 -7.56 5.46 2.60
CA GLY A 140 -8.27 6.75 2.70
C GLY A 140 -7.40 7.99 2.86
N LYS A 141 -6.08 7.91 2.66
CA LYS A 141 -5.17 9.08 2.74
C LYS A 141 -5.57 10.23 1.82
N THR A 142 -5.78 9.95 0.52
CA THR A 142 -6.23 10.94 -0.47
C THR A 142 -7.61 11.52 -0.10
N HIS A 143 -8.50 10.70 0.47
CA HIS A 143 -9.80 11.18 0.94
C HIS A 143 -9.62 12.18 2.09
N LEU A 144 -8.81 11.86 3.10
CA LEU A 144 -8.51 12.77 4.20
C LEU A 144 -7.84 14.05 3.71
N ALA A 145 -6.89 13.96 2.77
CA ALA A 145 -6.24 15.11 2.16
C ALA A 145 -7.23 16.00 1.40
N ALA A 146 -8.11 15.42 0.59
CA ALA A 146 -9.18 16.15 -0.09
C ALA A 146 -10.18 16.77 0.91
N ALA A 147 -10.53 16.06 1.99
CA ALA A 147 -11.40 16.57 3.04
C ALA A 147 -10.81 17.79 3.77
N VAL A 148 -9.51 17.77 4.05
CA VAL A 148 -8.76 18.93 4.56
C VAL A 148 -8.82 20.08 3.56
N GLY A 149 -8.56 19.81 2.27
CA GLY A 149 -8.64 20.81 1.21
C GLY A 149 -10.01 21.47 1.15
N ASN A 150 -11.08 20.68 1.07
CA ASN A 150 -12.45 21.18 1.03
C ASN A 150 -12.82 21.99 2.27
N ALA A 151 -12.43 21.54 3.47
CA ALA A 151 -12.69 22.28 4.70
C ALA A 151 -11.97 23.64 4.75
N LEU A 152 -10.74 23.73 4.22
CA LEU A 152 -10.00 24.98 4.10
C LEU A 152 -10.66 25.93 3.09
N VAL A 153 -11.10 25.40 1.94
CA VAL A 153 -11.84 26.18 0.94
C VAL A 153 -13.15 26.73 1.52
N GLU A 154 -13.89 25.92 2.29
CA GLU A 154 -15.10 26.35 2.99
C GLU A 154 -14.84 27.41 4.06
N ALA A 155 -13.65 27.43 4.65
CA ALA A 155 -13.20 28.44 5.60
C ALA A 155 -12.57 29.69 4.93
N ASP A 156 -12.79 29.87 3.62
CA ASP A 156 -12.19 30.92 2.79
C ASP A 156 -10.65 30.98 2.87
N GLN A 157 -10.00 29.83 3.11
CA GLN A 157 -8.54 29.71 3.14
C GLN A 157 -8.00 29.21 1.79
N PRO A 158 -7.04 29.93 1.18
CA PRO A 158 -6.42 29.50 -0.07
C PRO A 158 -5.52 28.29 0.14
N VAL A 159 -5.96 27.14 -0.35
CA VAL A 159 -5.23 25.87 -0.37
C VAL A 159 -4.98 25.45 -1.81
N ARG A 160 -3.82 24.85 -2.09
CA ARG A 160 -3.50 24.22 -3.38
C ARG A 160 -3.39 22.72 -3.18
N PHE A 161 -4.27 21.94 -3.81
CA PHE A 161 -4.16 20.49 -3.87
C PHE A 161 -3.44 20.09 -5.15
N VAL A 162 -2.41 19.25 -5.05
CA VAL A 162 -1.66 18.76 -6.21
C VAL A 162 -1.30 17.29 -6.04
N SER A 163 -1.59 16.49 -7.06
CA SER A 163 -1.03 15.15 -7.21
C SER A 163 0.46 15.26 -7.57
N VAL A 164 1.34 14.58 -6.82
CA VAL A 164 2.79 14.63 -7.06
C VAL A 164 3.17 14.16 -8.48
N PRO A 165 2.63 13.04 -9.00
CA PRO A 165 2.81 12.66 -10.41
C PRO A 165 2.44 13.78 -11.40
N ASP A 166 1.28 14.40 -11.23
CA ASP A 166 0.79 15.44 -12.14
C ASP A 166 1.65 16.71 -12.07
N LEU A 167 2.09 17.09 -10.86
CA LEU A 167 3.02 18.21 -10.66
C LEU A 167 4.31 18.00 -11.46
N LEU A 168 4.89 16.81 -11.35
CA LEU A 168 6.14 16.47 -12.01
C LEU A 168 5.97 16.41 -13.53
N ASP A 169 4.85 15.88 -14.02
CA ASP A 169 4.56 15.87 -15.46
C ASP A 169 4.38 17.27 -16.01
N HIS A 170 3.66 18.16 -15.31
CA HIS A 170 3.53 19.57 -15.70
C HIS A 170 4.87 20.31 -15.71
N LEU A 171 5.69 20.11 -14.67
CA LEU A 171 7.03 20.68 -14.59
C LEU A 171 7.91 20.16 -15.74
N ARG A 172 7.77 18.90 -16.13
CA ARG A 172 8.53 18.29 -17.23
C ARG A 172 8.08 18.81 -18.59
N SER A 173 6.78 18.97 -18.83
CA SER A 173 6.26 19.51 -20.10
C SER A 173 6.66 20.97 -20.33
N ALA A 174 6.89 21.72 -19.25
CA ALA A 174 7.26 23.13 -19.33
C ALA A 174 8.78 23.36 -19.53
N PHE A 175 9.60 22.30 -19.57
CA PHE A 175 11.03 22.37 -19.93
C PHE A 175 11.28 22.49 -21.44
N ASP A 176 10.24 22.55 -22.28
CA ASP A 176 10.38 22.85 -23.70
C ASP A 176 10.74 24.35 -23.88
N PRO A 177 11.88 24.71 -24.49
CA PRO A 177 12.37 26.10 -24.59
C PRO A 177 11.41 27.07 -25.32
N ALA A 178 10.34 26.59 -25.95
CA ALA A 178 9.26 27.41 -26.51
C ALA A 178 8.24 27.91 -25.46
N VAL A 179 8.19 27.33 -24.25
CA VAL A 179 7.11 27.52 -23.24
C VAL A 179 7.66 27.92 -21.85
N GLY A 180 8.88 28.45 -21.78
CA GLY A 180 9.61 28.68 -20.52
C GLY A 180 8.90 29.53 -19.44
N ALA A 181 7.89 30.33 -19.80
CA ALA A 181 7.14 31.15 -18.85
C ALA A 181 6.16 30.34 -17.94
N GLN A 182 5.60 29.22 -18.42
CA GLN A 182 4.62 28.44 -17.63
C GLN A 182 5.29 27.56 -16.55
N TYR A 183 6.55 27.17 -16.77
CA TYR A 183 7.34 26.37 -15.84
C TYR A 183 7.52 27.09 -14.50
N ASP A 184 7.92 28.36 -14.56
CA ASP A 184 8.19 29.16 -13.38
C ASP A 184 6.91 29.41 -12.57
N GLU A 185 5.76 29.59 -13.23
CA GLU A 185 4.50 29.90 -12.56
C GLU A 185 3.97 28.71 -11.73
N ILE A 186 3.92 27.50 -12.30
CA ILE A 186 3.42 26.29 -11.58
C ILE A 186 4.34 25.96 -10.41
N PHE A 187 5.66 26.07 -10.61
CA PHE A 187 6.64 25.86 -9.56
C PHE A 187 6.50 26.90 -8.44
N LEU A 188 6.36 28.19 -8.80
CA LEU A 188 6.13 29.28 -7.84
C LEU A 188 4.83 29.07 -7.06
N GLN A 189 3.76 28.65 -7.73
CA GLN A 189 2.49 28.33 -7.08
C GLN A 189 2.64 27.21 -6.05
N ALA A 190 3.42 26.16 -6.33
CA ALA A 190 3.67 25.10 -5.36
C ALA A 190 4.51 25.56 -4.16
N ILE A 191 5.58 26.33 -4.38
CA ILE A 191 6.47 26.76 -3.28
C ILE A 191 5.88 27.90 -2.43
N GLU A 192 5.06 28.78 -3.03
CA GLU A 192 4.50 29.96 -2.35
C GLU A 192 3.03 29.77 -1.92
N ALA A 193 2.38 28.66 -2.25
CA ALA A 193 1.01 28.36 -1.81
C ALA A 193 0.87 28.52 -0.28
N PRO A 194 -0.15 29.26 0.21
CA PRO A 194 -0.37 29.45 1.65
C PRO A 194 -0.54 28.13 2.39
N VAL A 195 -1.36 27.23 1.86
CA VAL A 195 -1.41 25.82 2.26
C VAL A 195 -1.22 24.95 1.02
N LEU A 196 -0.30 23.99 1.09
CA LEU A 196 -0.06 23.04 0.00
C LEU A 196 -0.44 21.64 0.47
N ILE A 197 -1.20 20.92 -0.34
CA ILE A 197 -1.50 19.51 -0.18
C ILE A 197 -0.82 18.77 -1.34
N LEU A 198 0.17 17.94 -1.00
CA LEU A 198 0.88 17.06 -1.93
C LEU A 198 0.35 15.64 -1.76
N ASP A 199 -0.42 15.17 -2.74
CA ASP A 199 -0.98 13.82 -2.73
C ASP A 199 -0.07 12.82 -3.46
N ASP A 200 0.01 11.61 -2.92
CA ASP A 200 0.69 10.44 -3.46
C ASP A 200 2.21 10.60 -3.67
N LEU A 201 2.88 11.19 -2.67
CA LEU A 201 4.33 11.32 -2.64
C LEU A 201 4.99 9.93 -2.60
N GLY A 202 5.74 9.58 -3.63
CA GLY A 202 6.44 8.30 -3.77
C GLY A 202 5.87 7.36 -4.83
N ALA A 203 4.71 7.65 -5.43
CA ALA A 203 4.15 6.88 -6.54
C ALA A 203 4.82 7.18 -7.90
N GLN A 204 5.65 8.22 -7.98
CA GLN A 204 6.36 8.60 -9.19
C GLN A 204 7.48 7.62 -9.58
N SER A 205 7.78 7.55 -10.87
CA SER A 205 8.99 6.89 -11.37
C SER A 205 10.23 7.56 -10.75
N ALA A 206 11.04 6.81 -10.00
CA ALA A 206 12.20 7.30 -9.25
C ALA A 206 13.31 7.87 -10.16
N THR A 207 13.11 9.08 -10.68
CA THR A 207 14.11 9.82 -11.44
C THR A 207 14.80 10.82 -10.52
N ALA A 208 16.13 10.95 -10.65
CA ALA A 208 16.91 11.88 -9.84
C ALA A 208 16.41 13.34 -9.95
N TRP A 209 15.86 13.71 -11.12
CA TRP A 209 15.25 15.02 -11.34
C TRP A 209 13.98 15.23 -10.50
N ALA A 210 13.09 14.24 -10.40
CA ALA A 210 11.88 14.34 -9.60
C ALA A 210 12.20 14.52 -8.11
N ASP A 211 13.16 13.73 -7.61
CA ASP A 211 13.63 13.83 -6.23
C ASP A 211 14.25 15.21 -5.96
N GLU A 212 15.04 15.75 -6.89
CA GLU A 212 15.61 17.09 -6.77
C GLU A 212 14.53 18.17 -6.70
N LYS A 213 13.50 18.11 -7.55
CA LYS A 213 12.42 19.10 -7.56
C LYS A 213 11.56 19.04 -6.31
N LEU A 214 11.21 17.84 -5.84
CA LEU A 214 10.50 17.67 -4.57
C LEU A 214 11.34 18.17 -3.39
N ASP A 215 12.66 17.90 -3.38
CA ASP A 215 13.58 18.41 -2.36
C ASP A 215 13.61 19.95 -2.36
N GLN A 216 13.61 20.60 -3.53
CA GLN A 216 13.57 22.07 -3.64
C GLN A 216 12.27 22.64 -3.07
N ILE A 217 11.10 22.09 -3.43
CA ILE A 217 9.80 22.55 -2.94
C ILE A 217 9.71 22.39 -1.41
N LEU A 218 10.01 21.19 -0.91
CA LEU A 218 9.90 20.89 0.51
C LEU A 218 10.92 21.69 1.33
N THR A 219 12.15 21.87 0.84
CA THR A 219 13.16 22.69 1.53
C THR A 219 12.72 24.15 1.64
N HIS A 220 12.20 24.73 0.56
CA HIS A 220 11.72 26.10 0.58
C HIS A 220 10.60 26.30 1.61
N ARG A 221 9.61 25.40 1.58
CA ARG A 221 8.45 25.44 2.47
C ARG A 221 8.84 25.19 3.94
N TYR A 222 9.76 24.27 4.19
CA TYR A 222 10.29 23.99 5.52
C TYR A 222 10.99 25.22 6.11
N ASN A 223 11.89 25.85 5.35
CA ASN A 223 12.64 27.03 5.78
C ASN A 223 11.73 28.23 6.07
N ARG A 224 10.63 28.37 5.31
CA ARG A 224 9.63 29.44 5.51
C ARG A 224 8.50 29.06 6.48
N ARG A 225 8.53 27.85 7.04
CA ARG A 225 7.51 27.30 7.95
C ARG A 225 6.09 27.34 7.34
N LEU A 226 5.97 27.10 6.03
CA LEU A 226 4.69 27.11 5.33
C LEU A 226 3.89 25.81 5.57
N PRO A 227 2.60 25.87 5.92
CA PRO A 227 1.76 24.70 6.17
C PRO A 227 1.70 23.75 4.98
N THR A 228 1.95 22.46 5.22
CA THR A 228 2.00 21.47 4.13
C THR A 228 1.42 20.13 4.61
N LEU A 229 0.47 19.59 3.86
CA LEU A 229 -0.02 18.22 4.05
C LEU A 229 0.60 17.35 2.96
N VAL A 230 1.17 16.21 3.34
CA VAL A 230 1.74 15.22 2.42
C VAL A 230 1.08 13.88 2.66
N THR A 231 0.62 13.22 1.59
CA THR A 231 0.24 11.80 1.66
C THR A 231 1.30 10.94 0.98
N THR A 232 1.57 9.75 1.50
CA THR A 232 2.50 8.82 0.89
C THR A 232 2.04 7.37 1.07
N GLY A 233 2.15 6.59 -0.01
CA GLY A 233 1.95 5.14 0.00
C GLY A 233 3.15 4.37 0.57
N ILE A 234 4.31 5.00 0.68
CA ILE A 234 5.56 4.40 1.13
C ILE A 234 5.64 4.49 2.66
N PRO A 235 6.06 3.44 3.37
CA PRO A 235 6.34 3.53 4.80
C PRO A 235 7.34 4.64 5.10
N PHE A 236 7.09 5.44 6.14
CA PHE A 236 7.95 6.58 6.48
C PHE A 236 9.44 6.21 6.66
N ALA A 237 9.71 4.99 7.13
CA ALA A 237 11.06 4.46 7.31
C ALA A 237 11.83 4.27 6.00
N GLU A 238 11.13 4.07 4.89
CA GLU A 238 11.70 3.81 3.56
C GLU A 238 11.87 5.08 2.71
N LEU A 239 11.39 6.24 3.20
CA LEU A 239 11.64 7.52 2.54
C LEU A 239 13.14 7.83 2.53
N GLY A 240 13.63 8.40 1.42
CA GLY A 240 15.02 8.83 1.31
C GLY A 240 15.41 9.81 2.42
N ASP A 241 16.67 9.74 2.88
CA ASP A 241 17.15 10.44 4.08
C ASP A 241 16.81 11.94 4.10
N ARG A 242 16.91 12.61 2.95
CA ARG A 242 16.59 14.04 2.80
C ARG A 242 15.13 14.35 3.07
N LEU A 243 14.22 13.55 2.51
CA LEU A 243 12.78 13.72 2.72
C LEU A 243 12.41 13.37 4.16
N ARG A 244 12.92 12.24 4.67
CA ARG A 244 12.67 11.75 6.03
C ARG A 244 13.07 12.76 7.10
N THR A 245 14.23 13.40 6.97
CA THR A 245 14.73 14.38 7.96
C THR A 245 13.81 15.61 8.05
N ARG A 246 13.26 16.07 6.93
CA ARG A 246 12.39 17.27 6.90
C ARG A 246 10.95 16.94 7.28
N LEU A 247 10.40 15.89 6.67
CA LEU A 247 9.05 15.40 6.94
C LEU A 247 8.91 14.81 8.35
N GLY A 248 10.02 14.46 9.01
CA GLY A 248 10.04 13.87 10.34
C GLY A 248 10.49 14.80 11.46
N ASP A 249 10.65 16.11 11.21
CA ASP A 249 11.01 17.06 12.28
C ASP A 249 9.92 17.06 13.37
N PRO A 250 10.18 16.53 14.58
CA PRO A 250 9.14 16.37 15.61
C PRO A 250 8.62 17.71 16.17
N TYR A 251 9.33 18.82 15.92
CA TYR A 251 8.91 20.14 16.37
C TYR A 251 7.96 20.84 15.40
N PHE A 252 7.84 20.34 14.18
CA PHE A 252 7.13 21.02 13.11
C PHE A 252 6.23 20.10 12.27
N SER A 253 6.53 18.81 12.22
CA SER A 253 5.80 17.83 11.45
C SER A 253 5.14 16.79 12.36
N THR A 254 3.87 16.49 12.08
CA THR A 254 3.14 15.39 12.67
C THR A 254 3.03 14.27 11.64
N VAL A 255 3.71 13.16 11.90
CA VAL A 255 3.63 11.96 11.05
C VAL A 255 2.60 11.00 11.63
N VAL A 256 1.58 10.67 10.85
CA VAL A 256 0.56 9.70 11.21
C VAL A 256 0.60 8.53 10.25
N ASN A 257 0.76 7.32 10.80
CA ASN A 257 0.74 6.09 10.01
C ASN A 257 -0.65 5.46 10.09
N ILE A 258 -1.38 5.50 8.97
CA ILE A 258 -2.63 4.80 8.78
C ILE A 258 -2.30 3.37 8.41
N LYS A 259 -2.51 2.46 9.36
CA LYS A 259 -2.33 1.04 9.10
C LYS A 259 -3.43 0.58 8.15
N ALA A 260 -3.09 -0.33 7.26
CA ALA A 260 -4.10 -1.09 6.55
C ALA A 260 -5.05 -1.67 7.60
N GLY A 261 -6.34 -1.53 7.34
CA GLY A 261 -7.32 -2.21 8.13
C GLY A 261 -7.08 -3.68 7.95
N SER A 262 -7.26 -4.43 9.03
CA SER A 262 -7.81 -5.76 8.91
C SER A 262 -9.25 -5.64 8.35
N GLY A 263 -9.46 -4.96 7.22
CA GLY A 263 -10.67 -5.16 6.45
C GLY A 263 -10.77 -6.67 6.32
N MET A 264 -11.90 -7.24 6.75
CA MET A 264 -12.08 -8.70 6.84
C MET A 264 -11.23 -9.33 5.76
N SER A 265 -10.22 -10.13 6.12
CA SER A 265 -9.39 -10.79 5.10
C SER A 265 -10.36 -11.48 4.18
N ASP A 266 -10.63 -10.91 3.00
CA ASP A 266 -11.57 -11.52 2.07
C ASP A 266 -10.94 -12.88 1.78
N ILE A 267 -11.75 -13.91 1.61
CA ILE A 267 -11.23 -15.21 1.20
C ILE A 267 -10.31 -15.04 -0.01
N ARG A 268 -10.61 -14.08 -0.89
CA ARG A 268 -9.78 -13.66 -2.03
C ARG A 268 -8.38 -13.17 -1.66
N GLU A 269 -8.21 -12.45 -0.55
CA GLU A 269 -6.93 -11.89 -0.10
C GLU A 269 -6.14 -12.88 0.75
N SER A 270 -6.83 -13.82 1.42
CA SER A 270 -6.17 -14.88 2.20
C SER A 270 -5.30 -15.81 1.34
N GLY A 271 -5.51 -15.87 0.02
CA GLY A 271 -4.87 -16.83 -0.89
C GLY A 271 -5.55 -18.19 -0.94
N LEU A 272 -6.68 -18.35 -0.24
CA LEU A 272 -7.57 -19.50 -0.40
C LEU A 272 -8.55 -19.25 -1.56
N GLU A 273 -8.70 -20.20 -2.47
CA GLU A 273 -9.67 -20.06 -3.56
C GLU A 273 -11.12 -19.98 -2.99
N PRO A 274 -11.96 -19.00 -3.40
CA PRO A 274 -13.31 -18.83 -2.88
C PRO A 274 -14.18 -20.10 -2.93
N ARG A 275 -14.06 -20.88 -3.99
CA ARG A 275 -14.76 -22.16 -4.14
C ARG A 275 -14.35 -23.18 -3.10
N LEU A 276 -13.08 -23.22 -2.71
CA LEU A 276 -12.60 -24.13 -1.68
C LEU A 276 -13.11 -23.71 -0.31
N ALA A 277 -13.15 -22.41 0.00
CA ALA A 277 -13.69 -21.91 1.25
C ALA A 277 -15.18 -22.24 1.44
N GLU A 278 -15.99 -22.13 0.38
CA GLU A 278 -17.41 -22.50 0.42
C GLU A 278 -17.63 -24.00 0.68
N LEU A 279 -16.79 -24.85 0.07
CA LEU A 279 -16.94 -26.31 0.13
C LEU A 279 -16.29 -26.93 1.38
N MET A 280 -15.18 -26.37 1.86
CA MET A 280 -14.33 -26.94 2.90
C MET A 280 -14.52 -26.25 4.25
N THR A 281 -15.73 -26.37 4.82
CA THR A 281 -16.08 -25.81 6.13
C THR A 281 -16.02 -26.88 7.23
N PHE A 282 -15.99 -26.45 8.50
CA PHE A 282 -16.13 -27.37 9.63
C PHE A 282 -17.44 -28.15 9.62
N LYS A 283 -18.49 -27.62 8.99
CA LYS A 283 -19.80 -28.27 8.86
C LYS A 283 -19.79 -29.36 7.79
N SER A 284 -19.09 -29.14 6.67
CA SER A 284 -18.99 -30.12 5.58
C SER A 284 -17.95 -31.21 5.85
N PHE A 285 -17.11 -31.07 6.88
CA PHE A 285 -16.09 -32.06 7.23
C PHE A 285 -16.71 -33.36 7.76
N THR A 286 -16.53 -34.47 7.02
CA THR A 286 -17.06 -35.77 7.42
C THR A 286 -16.10 -36.53 8.32
N LYS A 287 -16.56 -36.97 9.49
CA LYS A 287 -15.80 -37.78 10.46
C LYS A 287 -15.63 -39.27 10.04
N GLY A 288 -15.74 -39.57 8.75
CA GLY A 288 -15.60 -40.92 8.20
C GLY A 288 -16.45 -41.21 6.96
N ALA A 289 -16.03 -42.23 6.20
CA ALA A 289 -16.79 -42.83 5.09
C ALA A 289 -17.43 -44.14 5.57
N THR A 290 -18.40 -44.65 4.79
CA THR A 290 -18.84 -46.04 4.85
C THR A 290 -17.63 -46.95 4.71
N GLY A 291 -17.21 -47.59 5.81
CA GLY A 291 -16.03 -48.47 5.87
C GLY A 291 -14.84 -47.99 6.73
N ALA A 292 -14.89 -46.80 7.33
CA ALA A 292 -13.81 -46.32 8.22
C ALA A 292 -13.81 -47.03 9.60
N THR A 293 -12.63 -47.42 10.09
CA THR A 293 -12.46 -48.07 11.40
C THR A 293 -12.72 -47.11 12.57
N ALA A 294 -12.96 -47.64 13.78
CA ALA A 294 -13.16 -46.81 14.97
C ALA A 294 -11.94 -45.93 15.29
N SER A 295 -10.73 -46.44 15.07
CA SER A 295 -9.47 -45.69 15.22
C SER A 295 -9.38 -44.52 14.22
N GLN A 296 -9.73 -44.76 12.96
CA GLN A 296 -9.75 -43.71 11.92
C GLN A 296 -10.75 -42.61 12.27
N LYS A 297 -11.97 -42.96 12.68
CA LYS A 297 -12.99 -42.00 13.12
C LYS A 297 -12.54 -41.18 14.32
N ARG A 298 -11.83 -41.80 15.27
CA ARG A 298 -11.25 -41.11 16.43
C ARG A 298 -10.19 -40.11 15.99
N SER A 299 -9.24 -40.51 15.14
CA SER A 299 -8.19 -39.61 14.63
C SER A 299 -8.76 -38.37 13.92
N LEU A 300 -9.78 -38.56 13.06
CA LEU A 300 -10.47 -37.45 12.38
C LEU A 300 -11.23 -36.54 13.35
N SER A 301 -11.79 -37.11 14.42
CA SER A 301 -12.52 -36.34 15.43
C SER A 301 -11.57 -35.52 16.31
N GLU A 302 -10.42 -36.08 16.68
CA GLU A 302 -9.37 -35.39 17.42
C GLU A 302 -8.74 -34.25 16.59
N ALA A 303 -8.46 -34.50 15.30
CA ALA A 303 -7.98 -33.48 14.38
C ALA A 303 -9.01 -32.35 14.17
N LEU A 304 -10.30 -32.68 13.98
CA LEU A 304 -11.36 -31.69 13.86
C LEU A 304 -11.51 -30.86 15.13
N ALA A 305 -11.45 -31.50 16.31
CA ALA A 305 -11.54 -30.79 17.58
C ALA A 305 -10.36 -29.82 17.77
N ALA A 306 -9.14 -30.27 17.47
CA ALA A 306 -7.96 -29.42 17.51
C ALA A 306 -8.05 -28.23 16.54
N ALA A 307 -8.51 -28.47 15.30
CA ALA A 307 -8.70 -27.42 14.31
C ALA A 307 -9.75 -26.37 14.74
N LYS A 308 -10.85 -26.80 15.36
CA LYS A 308 -11.85 -25.88 15.91
C LYS A 308 -11.30 -25.04 17.06
N VAL A 309 -10.61 -25.69 18.01
CA VAL A 309 -9.98 -24.99 19.14
C VAL A 309 -8.96 -23.97 18.63
N PHE A 310 -8.14 -24.33 17.64
CA PHE A 310 -7.19 -23.40 17.03
C PHE A 310 -7.91 -22.22 16.35
N ALA A 311 -8.98 -22.49 15.60
CA ALA A 311 -9.76 -21.45 14.94
C ALA A 311 -10.48 -20.52 15.93
N GLU A 312 -10.87 -20.99 17.11
CA GLU A 312 -11.47 -20.16 18.17
C GLU A 312 -10.40 -19.40 18.98
N HIS A 313 -9.27 -20.04 19.27
CA HIS A 313 -8.19 -19.54 20.11
C HIS A 313 -6.81 -19.83 19.48
N PRO A 314 -6.39 -19.04 18.47
CA PRO A 314 -5.19 -19.28 17.70
C PRO A 314 -3.98 -19.04 18.59
N SER A 315 -3.29 -20.13 18.91
CA SER A 315 -2.12 -20.13 19.79
C SER A 315 -1.27 -21.34 19.48
N GLY A 316 0.05 -21.16 19.54
CA GLY A 316 0.98 -22.21 19.15
C GLY A 316 0.78 -22.64 17.70
N TRP A 317 1.25 -23.83 17.36
CA TRP A 317 1.22 -24.37 16.01
C TRP A 317 0.38 -25.64 15.95
N LEU A 318 -0.40 -25.80 14.88
CA LEU A 318 -1.17 -27.00 14.62
C LEU A 318 -0.56 -27.74 13.42
N TYR A 319 -0.07 -28.94 13.65
CA TYR A 319 0.52 -29.76 12.59
C TYR A 319 -0.42 -30.91 12.21
N LEU A 320 -1.03 -30.84 11.02
CA LEU A 320 -1.93 -31.86 10.50
C LEU A 320 -1.16 -32.80 9.56
N ALA A 321 -0.90 -34.02 10.02
CA ALA A 321 -0.16 -35.04 9.27
C ALA A 321 -1.09 -36.14 8.74
N GLY A 322 -0.71 -36.83 7.67
CA GLY A 322 -1.41 -38.04 7.22
C GLY A 322 -1.41 -38.23 5.70
N PRO A 323 -1.92 -39.36 5.18
CA PRO A 323 -1.89 -39.66 3.75
C PRO A 323 -2.74 -38.69 2.91
N THR A 324 -2.59 -38.74 1.59
CA THR A 324 -3.36 -37.88 0.67
C THR A 324 -4.85 -38.17 0.76
N GLY A 325 -5.67 -37.12 0.64
CA GLY A 325 -7.13 -37.27 0.55
C GLY A 325 -7.85 -37.54 1.87
N VAL A 326 -7.18 -37.45 3.04
CA VAL A 326 -7.80 -37.64 4.37
C VAL A 326 -8.48 -36.39 4.95
N GLY A 327 -8.36 -35.23 4.30
CA GLY A 327 -9.03 -33.98 4.72
C GLY A 327 -8.16 -32.96 5.46
N LYS A 328 -6.83 -33.04 5.37
CA LYS A 328 -5.91 -32.05 6.01
C LYS A 328 -6.13 -30.63 5.47
N THR A 329 -6.06 -30.46 4.15
CA THR A 329 -6.36 -29.19 3.46
C THR A 329 -7.79 -28.71 3.73
N HIS A 330 -8.74 -29.62 3.91
CA HIS A 330 -10.12 -29.26 4.30
C HIS A 330 -10.14 -28.60 5.67
N LEU A 331 -9.52 -29.21 6.68
CA LEU A 331 -9.44 -28.61 8.02
C LEU A 331 -8.67 -27.28 7.99
N ALA A 332 -7.60 -27.19 7.21
CA ALA A 332 -6.84 -25.95 7.03
C ALA A 332 -7.69 -24.82 6.41
N ALA A 333 -8.43 -25.10 5.33
CA ALA A 333 -9.36 -24.15 4.71
C ALA A 333 -10.53 -23.76 5.62
N ALA A 334 -11.01 -24.70 6.45
CA ALA A 334 -12.04 -24.44 7.44
C ALA A 334 -11.55 -23.49 8.55
N ILE A 335 -10.30 -23.64 9.00
CA ILE A 335 -9.66 -22.71 9.94
C ILE A 335 -9.60 -21.31 9.32
N VAL A 336 -9.13 -21.18 8.07
CA VAL A 336 -9.08 -19.90 7.36
C VAL A 336 -10.45 -19.22 7.35
N SER A 337 -11.49 -19.94 6.92
CA SER A 337 -12.85 -19.39 6.80
C SER A 337 -13.40 -18.93 8.15
N GLU A 338 -13.15 -19.68 9.23
CA GLU A 338 -13.58 -19.33 10.58
C GLU A 338 -12.78 -18.15 11.15
N SER A 339 -11.46 -18.11 10.92
CA SER A 339 -10.59 -16.99 11.31
C SER A 339 -11.02 -15.68 10.64
N ILE A 340 -11.35 -15.72 9.34
CA ILE A 340 -11.90 -14.59 8.59
C ILE A 340 -13.24 -14.15 9.18
N ALA A 341 -14.14 -15.09 9.47
CA ALA A 341 -15.44 -14.78 10.08
C ALA A 341 -15.32 -14.13 11.47
N GLN A 342 -14.22 -14.41 12.18
CA GLN A 342 -13.87 -13.78 13.46
C GLN A 342 -13.10 -12.46 13.30
N GLY A 343 -12.86 -12.01 12.06
CA GLY A 343 -12.18 -10.75 11.75
C GLY A 343 -10.67 -10.77 11.98
N ARG A 344 -10.04 -11.95 11.91
CA ARG A 344 -8.59 -12.12 12.09
C ARG A 344 -7.87 -12.09 10.76
N ASP A 345 -6.62 -11.63 10.78
CA ASP A 345 -5.77 -11.64 9.60
C ASP A 345 -5.22 -13.05 9.38
N VAL A 346 -5.56 -13.66 8.25
CA VAL A 346 -5.15 -15.03 7.94
C VAL A 346 -4.70 -15.17 6.50
N MET A 347 -3.58 -15.88 6.33
CA MET A 347 -3.06 -16.18 5.02
C MET A 347 -2.87 -17.67 4.81
N PHE A 348 -3.46 -18.17 3.73
CA PHE A 348 -3.31 -19.50 3.19
C PHE A 348 -2.28 -19.49 2.06
N ARG A 349 -1.30 -20.39 2.15
CA ARG A 349 -0.28 -20.57 1.12
C ARG A 349 0.00 -22.06 0.90
N PHE A 350 -0.11 -22.48 -0.35
CA PHE A 350 0.47 -23.74 -0.79
C PHE A 350 1.99 -23.58 -0.84
N VAL A 351 2.73 -24.41 -0.09
CA VAL A 351 4.18 -24.20 0.12
C VAL A 351 4.97 -24.17 -1.19
N PRO A 352 4.74 -25.06 -2.17
CA PRO A 352 5.40 -24.96 -3.48
C PRO A 352 5.12 -23.63 -4.20
N ASP A 353 3.87 -23.16 -4.23
CA ASP A 353 3.51 -21.91 -4.92
C ASP A 353 4.11 -20.69 -4.21
N LEU A 354 4.10 -20.68 -2.87
CA LEU A 354 4.76 -19.64 -2.06
C LEU A 354 6.24 -19.50 -2.43
N LEU A 355 6.95 -20.62 -2.53
CA LEU A 355 8.36 -20.62 -2.89
C LEU A 355 8.59 -20.16 -4.34
N ASP A 356 7.71 -20.51 -5.26
CA ASP A 356 7.79 -20.03 -6.64
C ASP A 356 7.50 -18.52 -6.75
N ASP A 357 6.53 -17.99 -6.01
CA ASP A 357 6.24 -16.55 -5.95
C ASP A 357 7.39 -15.75 -5.33
N LEU A 358 7.99 -16.27 -4.27
CA LEU A 358 9.20 -15.72 -3.67
C LEU A 358 10.41 -15.79 -4.62
N ARG A 359 10.49 -16.81 -5.47
CA ARG A 359 11.54 -16.91 -6.49
C ARG A 359 11.31 -15.93 -7.64
N ARG A 360 10.07 -15.73 -8.08
CA ARG A 360 9.70 -14.79 -9.16
C ARG A 360 9.94 -13.33 -8.80
N SER A 361 9.77 -12.98 -7.53
CA SER A 361 10.07 -11.64 -7.02
C SER A 361 11.58 -11.35 -6.91
N TYR A 362 12.44 -12.38 -7.00
CA TYR A 362 13.89 -12.24 -7.14
C TYR A 362 14.28 -11.98 -8.61
N GLY A 363 14.36 -10.70 -8.99
CA GLY A 363 14.85 -10.28 -10.31
C GLY A 363 15.51 -8.89 -10.28
N PRO A 364 16.28 -8.49 -11.32
CA PRO A 364 17.02 -7.22 -11.36
C PRO A 364 16.16 -5.95 -11.20
N ALA A 365 14.84 -6.06 -11.39
CA ALA A 365 13.86 -5.00 -11.19
C ALA A 365 12.94 -5.23 -9.97
N GLY A 366 13.14 -6.29 -9.17
CA GLY A 366 12.16 -6.83 -8.22
C GLY A 366 12.54 -6.80 -6.73
N GLY A 367 13.74 -6.32 -6.37
CA GLY A 367 14.23 -6.37 -4.98
C GLY A 367 13.26 -5.78 -3.93
N LYS A 368 12.58 -4.67 -4.25
CA LYS A 368 11.57 -4.04 -3.36
C LYS A 368 10.27 -4.85 -3.23
N SER A 369 9.92 -5.68 -4.23
CA SER A 369 8.72 -6.51 -4.21
C SER A 369 8.92 -7.77 -3.38
N PHE A 370 10.13 -8.35 -3.39
CA PHE A 370 10.43 -9.57 -2.62
C PHE A 370 10.31 -9.33 -1.12
N ASP A 371 11.01 -8.32 -0.61
CA ASP A 371 11.05 -8.05 0.84
C ASP A 371 9.65 -7.78 1.38
N HIS A 372 8.83 -7.04 0.63
CA HIS A 372 7.44 -6.80 0.98
C HIS A 372 6.60 -8.10 1.02
N THR A 373 6.63 -8.91 -0.04
CA THR A 373 5.87 -10.18 -0.09
C THR A 373 6.31 -11.16 0.99
N PHE A 374 7.62 -11.26 1.25
CA PHE A 374 8.15 -12.14 2.29
C PHE A 374 7.77 -11.64 3.69
N SER A 375 7.83 -10.33 3.93
CA SER A 375 7.36 -9.72 5.20
C SER A 375 5.88 -9.97 5.45
N GLN A 376 5.02 -9.86 4.44
CA GLN A 376 3.60 -10.18 4.58
C GLN A 376 3.37 -11.64 5.03
N VAL A 377 4.11 -12.60 4.45
CA VAL A 377 4.03 -14.01 4.85
C VAL A 377 4.59 -14.27 6.24
N ARG A 378 5.68 -13.59 6.55
CA ARG A 378 6.37 -13.74 7.81
C ARG A 378 5.54 -13.19 8.98
N ASP A 379 4.94 -12.02 8.79
CA ASP A 379 4.40 -11.18 9.87
C ASP A 379 2.85 -11.26 10.01
N VAL A 380 2.15 -12.02 9.15
CA VAL A 380 0.68 -12.26 9.26
C VAL A 380 0.29 -12.90 10.59
N GLU A 381 -0.86 -12.49 11.15
CA GLU A 381 -1.38 -13.00 12.43
C GLU A 381 -1.52 -14.53 12.42
N ILE A 382 -2.24 -15.09 11.45
CA ILE A 382 -2.40 -16.54 11.28
C ILE A 382 -1.86 -16.96 9.91
N LEU A 383 -0.88 -17.89 9.90
CA LEU A 383 -0.35 -18.45 8.66
C LEU A 383 -0.75 -19.92 8.52
N VAL A 384 -1.28 -20.29 7.36
CA VAL A 384 -1.61 -21.67 6.98
C VAL A 384 -0.71 -22.09 5.82
N LEU A 385 0.18 -23.04 6.09
CA LEU A 385 1.10 -23.63 5.12
C LEU A 385 0.59 -25.01 4.70
N ASP A 386 -0.02 -25.08 3.53
CA ASP A 386 -0.56 -26.31 2.97
C ASP A 386 0.50 -27.10 2.19
N ASP A 387 0.47 -28.43 2.34
CA ASP A 387 1.36 -29.39 1.70
C ASP A 387 2.85 -29.13 1.97
N PHE A 388 3.16 -28.79 3.21
CA PHE A 388 4.52 -28.71 3.73
C PHE A 388 5.27 -30.04 3.54
N GLY A 389 6.40 -30.01 2.84
CA GLY A 389 7.16 -31.21 2.44
C GLY A 389 6.85 -31.71 1.03
N ALA A 390 5.99 -31.04 0.26
CA ALA A 390 5.75 -31.35 -1.16
C ALA A 390 6.66 -30.58 -2.12
N GLU A 391 7.34 -29.53 -1.67
CA GLU A 391 8.21 -28.67 -2.47
C GLU A 391 9.47 -29.37 -3.00
N ALA A 392 10.18 -28.73 -3.93
CA ALA A 392 11.49 -29.23 -4.35
C ALA A 392 12.54 -28.97 -3.25
N SER A 393 13.29 -30.00 -2.86
CA SER A 393 14.40 -29.88 -1.92
C SER A 393 15.56 -29.11 -2.56
N THR A 394 15.57 -27.79 -2.37
CA THR A 394 16.64 -26.89 -2.81
C THR A 394 17.16 -26.11 -1.61
N ALA A 395 18.47 -25.81 -1.58
CA ALA A 395 19.08 -25.06 -0.47
C ALA A 395 18.39 -23.69 -0.26
N TRP A 396 17.95 -23.05 -1.34
CA TRP A 396 17.20 -21.80 -1.27
C TRP A 396 15.82 -21.95 -0.62
N ALA A 397 15.06 -23.00 -0.98
CA ALA A 397 13.75 -23.25 -0.38
C ALA A 397 13.90 -23.53 1.13
N GLU A 398 14.91 -24.31 1.49
CA GLU A 398 15.24 -24.61 2.88
C GLU A 398 15.62 -23.33 3.66
N GLU A 399 16.46 -22.46 3.10
CA GLU A 399 16.84 -21.18 3.71
C GLU A 399 15.61 -20.30 4.01
N LYS A 400 14.67 -20.18 3.05
CA LYS A 400 13.47 -19.35 3.22
C LYS A 400 12.47 -19.94 4.19
N LEU A 401 12.26 -21.26 4.16
CA LEU A 401 11.45 -21.94 5.16
C LEU A 401 12.08 -21.83 6.55
N TYR A 402 13.41 -21.92 6.67
CA TYR A 402 14.11 -21.68 7.93
C TYR A 402 13.85 -20.28 8.48
N GLN A 403 14.04 -19.23 7.66
CA GLN A 403 13.78 -17.84 8.07
C GLN A 403 12.35 -17.63 8.56
N LEU A 404 11.37 -18.20 7.84
CA LEU A 404 9.96 -18.12 8.20
C LEU A 404 9.66 -18.86 9.52
N ILE A 405 10.08 -20.12 9.63
CA ILE A 405 9.80 -20.98 10.78
C ILE A 405 10.45 -20.43 12.05
N VAL A 406 11.71 -19.99 11.97
CA VAL A 406 12.44 -19.42 13.11
C VAL A 406 11.73 -18.15 13.61
N HIS A 407 11.44 -17.22 12.71
CA HIS A 407 10.80 -15.97 13.09
C HIS A 407 9.43 -16.20 13.76
N ARG A 408 8.60 -17.07 13.17
CA ARG A 408 7.28 -17.39 13.71
C ARG A 408 7.35 -18.16 15.03
N HIS A 409 8.37 -18.99 15.24
CA HIS A 409 8.58 -19.72 16.49
C HIS A 409 9.04 -18.75 17.59
N ASP A 410 10.05 -17.93 17.33
CA ASP A 410 10.60 -16.96 18.28
C ASP A 410 9.54 -15.91 18.69
N SER A 411 8.64 -15.56 17.78
CA SER A 411 7.54 -14.61 18.01
C SER A 411 6.22 -15.26 18.46
N MET A 412 6.22 -16.59 18.66
CA MET A 412 5.04 -17.38 19.08
C MET A 412 3.80 -17.18 18.20
N MET A 413 3.99 -16.95 16.90
CA MET A 413 2.89 -16.61 15.99
C MET A 413 2.10 -17.84 15.55
N PRO A 414 0.75 -17.81 15.62
CA PRO A 414 -0.11 -18.94 15.27
C PRO A 414 0.13 -19.46 13.85
N THR A 415 0.43 -20.74 13.71
CA THR A 415 0.75 -21.33 12.40
C THR A 415 0.15 -22.72 12.24
N VAL A 416 -0.51 -22.98 11.12
CA VAL A 416 -1.05 -24.30 10.77
C VAL A 416 -0.21 -24.89 9.64
N PHE A 417 0.17 -26.14 9.78
CA PHE A 417 0.86 -26.91 8.74
C PHE A 417 -0.01 -28.08 8.32
N THR A 418 -0.08 -28.36 7.02
CA THR A 418 -0.53 -29.66 6.53
C THR A 418 0.62 -30.40 5.88
N SER A 419 0.75 -31.69 6.12
CA SER A 419 1.80 -32.51 5.50
C SER A 419 1.38 -33.94 5.27
N ARG A 420 2.02 -34.58 4.29
CA ARG A 420 1.87 -36.01 4.01
C ARG A 420 2.59 -36.89 5.04
N SER A 421 3.60 -36.35 5.71
CA SER A 421 4.47 -37.07 6.63
C SER A 421 4.31 -36.55 8.06
N ALA A 422 4.38 -37.46 9.03
CA ALA A 422 4.47 -37.10 10.44
C ALA A 422 5.82 -36.42 10.73
N LEU A 423 5.89 -35.64 11.81
CA LEU A 423 7.10 -34.91 12.19
C LEU A 423 8.30 -35.84 12.41
N GLU A 424 8.07 -37.00 13.03
CA GLU A 424 9.10 -38.04 13.22
C GLU A 424 9.72 -38.50 11.90
N THR A 425 8.92 -38.62 10.84
CA THR A 425 9.39 -39.06 9.51
C THR A 425 10.12 -37.95 8.76
N ILE A 426 9.78 -36.69 9.05
CA ILE A 426 10.43 -35.52 8.43
C ILE A 426 11.79 -35.24 9.06
N GLY A 427 11.90 -35.41 10.38
CA GLY A 427 13.17 -35.33 11.10
C GLY A 427 14.00 -36.62 11.03
N GLY A 428 13.38 -37.73 10.63
CA GLY A 428 14.06 -39.00 10.42
C GLY A 428 14.94 -38.97 9.18
N ALA A 429 16.16 -39.51 9.31
CA ALA A 429 17.03 -39.78 8.17
C ALA A 429 16.30 -40.68 7.15
N ASN A 430 16.26 -40.26 5.88
CA ASN A 430 15.84 -41.15 4.80
C ASN A 430 16.74 -42.41 4.74
N ASN A 431 16.44 -43.39 3.89
CA ASN A 431 17.29 -44.58 3.63
C ASN A 431 18.77 -44.26 3.22
N ARG A 432 19.13 -42.98 3.10
CA ARG A 432 20.47 -42.45 2.80
C ARG A 432 21.12 -41.66 3.94
N GLY A 433 20.51 -41.56 5.12
CA GLY A 433 21.10 -40.84 6.26
C GLY A 433 20.79 -39.34 6.34
N GLU A 434 20.13 -38.76 5.33
CA GLU A 434 19.85 -37.32 5.25
C GLU A 434 18.38 -37.01 5.57
N SER A 435 18.19 -36.10 6.52
CA SER A 435 16.92 -35.45 6.80
C SER A 435 16.54 -34.49 5.67
N ARG A 436 15.23 -34.28 5.44
CA ARG A 436 14.74 -33.37 4.41
C ARG A 436 15.00 -31.89 4.73
N TYR A 437 15.00 -31.55 6.02
CA TYR A 437 15.24 -30.20 6.51
C TYR A 437 16.37 -30.22 7.54
N SER A 438 17.03 -29.08 7.70
CA SER A 438 18.01 -28.86 8.76
C SER A 438 17.45 -29.15 10.15
N ASP A 439 18.34 -29.59 11.04
CA ASP A 439 18.03 -29.86 12.45
C ASP A 439 17.36 -28.66 13.14
N ALA A 440 17.69 -27.44 12.70
CA ALA A 440 17.14 -26.22 13.27
C ALA A 440 15.65 -26.00 12.94
N ILE A 441 15.20 -26.42 11.75
CA ILE A 441 13.77 -26.45 11.39
C ILE A 441 13.06 -27.53 12.20
N ILE A 442 13.64 -28.73 12.26
CA ILE A 442 13.05 -29.89 12.93
C ILE A 442 12.92 -29.65 14.42
N SER A 443 13.92 -29.06 15.06
CA SER A 443 13.90 -28.75 16.49
C SER A 443 12.73 -27.82 16.85
N ARG A 444 12.35 -26.89 15.98
CA ARG A 444 11.23 -25.95 16.20
C ARG A 444 9.89 -26.62 15.92
N LEU A 445 9.82 -27.41 14.86
CA LEU A 445 8.63 -28.22 14.55
C LEU A 445 8.38 -29.31 15.59
N SER A 446 9.41 -29.76 16.31
CA SER A 446 9.31 -30.79 17.36
C SER A 446 9.14 -30.21 18.77
N ASP A 447 9.00 -28.89 18.91
CA ASP A 447 8.81 -28.25 20.21
C ASP A 447 7.40 -28.56 20.75
N ALA A 448 7.33 -29.48 21.71
CA ALA A 448 6.06 -29.97 22.27
C ALA A 448 5.27 -28.89 23.04
N ASN A 449 5.89 -27.77 23.44
CA ASN A 449 5.18 -26.67 24.09
C ASN A 449 4.48 -25.76 23.09
N VAL A 450 4.93 -25.76 21.84
CA VAL A 450 4.42 -24.90 20.78
C VAL A 450 3.57 -25.70 19.80
N VAL A 451 3.98 -26.92 19.44
CA VAL A 451 3.40 -27.69 18.33
C VAL A 451 2.47 -28.79 18.82
N ALA A 452 1.21 -28.71 18.40
CA ALA A 452 0.22 -29.77 18.54
C ALA A 452 0.12 -30.60 17.25
N GLU A 453 0.78 -31.77 17.20
CA GLU A 453 0.65 -32.70 16.08
C GLU A 453 -0.64 -33.52 16.15
N ARG A 454 -1.39 -33.60 15.05
CA ARG A 454 -2.54 -34.48 14.88
C ARG A 454 -2.40 -35.26 13.58
N TYR A 455 -2.29 -36.59 13.73
CA TYR A 455 -2.22 -37.49 12.60
C TYR A 455 -3.62 -37.95 12.16
N LEU A 456 -4.00 -37.65 10.92
CA LEU A 456 -5.26 -38.08 10.31
C LEU A 456 -5.04 -39.42 9.61
N SER A 457 -5.75 -40.45 10.04
CA SER A 457 -5.77 -41.75 9.38
C SER A 457 -7.15 -42.02 8.81
N ALA A 458 -7.27 -42.10 7.48
CA ALA A 458 -8.52 -42.42 6.79
C ALA A 458 -8.25 -42.95 5.37
N PRO A 459 -9.21 -43.69 4.77
CA PRO A 459 -9.19 -43.94 3.33
C PRO A 459 -9.37 -42.63 2.54
N ASP A 460 -8.86 -42.58 1.31
CA ASP A 460 -8.93 -41.39 0.45
C ASP A 460 -10.40 -41.03 0.14
N PHE A 461 -10.83 -39.84 0.58
CA PHE A 461 -12.19 -39.35 0.42
C PHE A 461 -12.50 -38.78 -0.97
N ARG A 462 -11.48 -38.55 -1.82
CA ARG A 462 -11.65 -37.95 -3.16
C ARG A 462 -12.33 -38.89 -4.16
N HIS A 463 -12.40 -40.18 -3.87
CA HIS A 463 -12.92 -41.22 -4.78
C HIS A 463 -14.35 -41.69 -4.48
N ARG A 464 -15.16 -40.93 -3.72
CA ARG A 464 -16.59 -41.24 -3.54
C ARG A 464 -17.33 -41.12 -4.89
N GLY A 465 -17.41 -42.23 -5.63
CA GLY A 465 -18.09 -42.34 -6.92
C GLY A 465 -17.44 -43.30 -7.92
N ALA A 466 -16.16 -43.65 -7.75
CA ALA A 466 -15.53 -44.66 -8.60
C ALA A 466 -15.88 -46.06 -8.08
N THR A 467 -16.79 -46.75 -8.75
CA THR A 467 -16.98 -48.19 -8.56
C THR A 467 -15.61 -48.89 -8.61
N PRO A 468 -15.28 -49.80 -7.69
CA PRO A 468 -14.04 -50.53 -7.77
C PRO A 468 -14.00 -51.26 -9.12
N ARG A 469 -13.02 -50.95 -9.98
CA ARG A 469 -12.76 -51.81 -11.14
C ARG A 469 -12.49 -53.21 -10.59
N PRO A 470 -13.21 -54.26 -11.03
CA PRO A 470 -12.96 -55.60 -10.55
C PRO A 470 -11.49 -55.94 -10.81
N ARG A 471 -10.77 -56.35 -9.77
CA ARG A 471 -9.41 -56.87 -9.87
C ARG A 471 -9.43 -57.98 -10.92
N SER A 472 -8.75 -57.78 -12.05
CA SER A 472 -8.55 -58.83 -13.03
C SER A 472 -7.84 -59.98 -12.32
N SER A 473 -8.55 -61.09 -12.13
CA SER A 473 -7.96 -62.32 -11.63
C SER A 473 -6.84 -62.74 -12.57
N THR A 474 -5.59 -62.60 -12.14
CA THR A 474 -4.46 -63.29 -12.73
C THR A 474 -4.75 -64.79 -12.66
N ARG A 475 -5.12 -65.34 -13.81
CA ARG A 475 -5.32 -66.78 -14.02
C ARG A 475 -4.01 -67.48 -13.65
N LYS A 476 -4.06 -68.34 -12.63
CA LYS A 476 -3.01 -69.30 -12.31
C LYS A 476 -2.70 -70.13 -13.57
N SER A 477 -1.51 -69.96 -14.15
CA SER A 477 -0.97 -70.95 -15.08
C SER A 477 -0.34 -72.08 -14.25
N SER A 478 -1.10 -73.14 -14.06
CA SER A 478 -0.56 -74.44 -13.63
C SER A 478 0.37 -74.97 -14.72
N ARG A 479 1.68 -75.00 -14.46
CA ARG A 479 2.59 -75.89 -15.18
C ARG A 479 2.47 -77.28 -14.57
N LYS A 480 2.03 -78.24 -15.39
CA LYS A 480 2.49 -79.64 -15.32
C LYS A 480 3.74 -79.76 -16.16
#